data_AF-A0A926CID8-F1
#
_entry.id   AF-A0A926CID8-F1
#
_cell.length_a   1.000
_cell.length_b   1.000
_cell.length_c   1.000
_cell.angle_alpha   90.00
_cell.angle_beta   90.00
_cell.angle_gamma   90.00
#
_symmetry.space_group_name_H-M   'P 1'
#
loop_
_entity.id
_entity.type
_entity.pdbx_description
1 polymer ?
#
loop_
_entity_poly.entity_id
_entity_poly.type
_entity_poly.pdbx_seq_one_letter_code
_entity_poly.pdbx_strand_id
1 'polypeptide(L)' 'VDSGLGVRIAQVVSEEAPCIMEYLGIENTYAESGTPEGVLQKYGLTAERVAETVRKAIRRKG' A
#
# COMPACT_ATOMS: atom_id res chain seq x y z
N VAL A 1 10.16 -1.06 -14.44
CA VAL A 1 8.86 -1.67 -14.08
C VAL A 1 8.87 -1.79 -12.58
N ASP A 2 8.04 -1.03 -11.87
CA ASP A 2 7.99 -1.13 -10.41
C ASP A 2 7.70 -2.59 -10.01
N SER A 3 8.62 -3.19 -9.26
CA SER A 3 8.58 -4.60 -8.91
C SER A 3 8.06 -4.74 -7.48
N GLY A 4 6.82 -5.20 -7.33
CA GLY A 4 6.20 -5.38 -6.02
C GLY A 4 4.85 -6.09 -6.12
N LEU A 5 4.33 -6.53 -4.98
CA LEU A 5 3.05 -7.24 -4.91
C LEU A 5 1.91 -6.41 -5.50
N GLY A 6 1.83 -5.12 -5.13
CA GLY A 6 0.76 -4.25 -5.58
C GLY A 6 0.70 -4.12 -7.11
N VAL A 7 1.85 -3.98 -7.77
CA VAL A 7 1.92 -3.82 -9.24
C VAL A 7 1.48 -5.11 -9.94
N ARG A 8 1.89 -6.28 -9.42
CA ARG A 8 1.47 -7.57 -9.98
C ARG A 8 -0.04 -7.77 -9.86
N ILE A 9 -0.63 -7.41 -8.71
CA ILE A 9 -2.08 -7.45 -8.54
C ILE A 9 -2.76 -6.47 -9.48
N ALA A 10 -2.26 -5.24 -9.58
CA ALA A 10 -2.87 -4.22 -10.42
C ALA A 10 -2.87 -4.57 -11.90
N GLN A 11 -1.82 -5.25 -12.40
CA GLN A 11 -1.78 -5.78 -13.77
C GLN A 11 -2.97 -6.72 -14.01
N VAL A 12 -3.10 -7.77 -13.19
CA VAL A 12 -4.18 -8.76 -13.33
C VAL A 12 -5.55 -8.11 -13.15
N VAL A 13 -5.73 -7.28 -12.13
CA VAL A 13 -7.01 -6.61 -11.85
C VAL A 13 -7.40 -5.65 -12.97
N SER A 14 -6.44 -4.96 -13.59
CA SER A 14 -6.72 -4.04 -14.68
C SER A 14 -7.20 -4.73 -15.95
N GLU A 15 -6.78 -5.98 -16.17
CA GLU A 15 -7.14 -6.79 -17.34
C GLU A 15 -8.45 -7.56 -17.10
N GLU A 16 -8.60 -8.18 -15.93
CA GLU A 16 -9.68 -9.14 -15.65
C GLU A 16 -10.92 -8.51 -14.99
N ALA A 17 -10.72 -7.58 -14.04
CA ALA A 17 -11.81 -7.04 -13.23
C ALA A 17 -11.46 -5.67 -12.61
N PRO A 18 -11.54 -4.57 -13.38
CA PRO A 18 -11.15 -3.25 -12.89
C PRO A 18 -11.88 -2.86 -11.60
N CYS A 19 -11.11 -2.55 -10.56
CA CYS A 19 -11.64 -2.09 -9.28
C CYS A 19 -10.81 -0.97 -8.67
N ILE A 20 -11.37 -0.28 -7.67
CA ILE A 20 -10.67 0.75 -6.93
C ILE A 20 -9.58 0.10 -6.08
N MET A 21 -8.34 0.55 -6.27
CA MET A 21 -7.17 0.09 -5.53
C MET A 21 -6.45 1.26 -4.86
N GLU A 22 -5.74 0.95 -3.77
CA GLU A 22 -4.79 1.83 -3.10
C GLU A 22 -3.49 1.04 -2.87
N TYR A 23 -2.35 1.73 -2.93
CA TYR A 23 -1.04 1.15 -2.66
C TYR A 23 -0.57 1.54 -1.27
N LEU A 24 -0.02 0.58 -0.53
CA LEU A 24 0.61 0.80 0.77
C LEU A 24 1.96 0.09 0.76
N GLY A 25 3.03 0.85 1.01
CA GLY A 25 4.39 0.38 0.96
C GLY A 25 5.37 1.55 1.18
N ILE A 26 6.66 1.26 1.13
CA ILE A 26 7.70 2.28 1.26
C ILE A 26 7.75 3.10 -0.04
N GLU A 27 7.70 4.42 0.08
CA GLU A 27 7.67 5.36 -1.05
C GLU A 27 9.07 5.52 -1.66
N ASN A 28 9.54 4.52 -2.42
CA ASN A 28 10.80 4.53 -3.18
C ASN A 28 11.99 5.17 -2.43
N THR A 29 12.11 4.82 -1.15
CA THR A 29 13.15 5.30 -0.23
C THR A 29 13.73 4.12 0.51
N TYR A 30 14.96 4.27 1.01
CA TYR A 30 15.54 3.28 1.90
C TYR A 30 14.93 3.41 3.29
N ALA A 31 14.70 2.27 3.93
CA ALA A 31 14.38 2.24 5.35
C ALA A 31 15.62 2.69 6.15
N GLU A 32 15.42 3.63 7.06
CA GLU A 32 16.45 4.06 7.99
C GLU A 32 16.62 3.05 9.13
N SER A 33 17.82 3.00 9.70
CA SER A 33 18.11 2.17 10.86
C SER A 33 17.31 2.62 12.09
N GLY A 34 16.71 1.67 12.79
CA GLY A 34 15.93 1.91 13.99
C GLY A 34 15.41 0.61 14.59
N THR A 35 14.57 0.71 15.61
CA THR A 35 13.84 -0.47 16.11
C THR A 35 12.83 -0.94 15.06
N PRO A 36 12.55 -2.24 14.95
CA PRO A 36 11.57 -2.76 13.99
C PRO A 36 10.24 -2.01 14.04
N GLU A 37 9.71 -1.75 15.25
CA GLU A 37 8.44 -1.05 15.46
C GLU A 37 8.53 0.41 15.03
N GLY A 38 9.63 1.10 15.35
CA GLY A 38 9.83 2.51 15.01
C GLY A 38 9.95 2.71 13.49
N VAL A 39 10.61 1.79 12.81
CA VAL A 39 10.70 1.78 11.35
C VAL A 39 9.31 1.56 10.74
N LEU A 40 8.57 0.54 11.16
CA LEU A 40 7.21 0.30 10.66
C LEU A 40 6.30 1.51 10.87
N GLN A 41 6.37 2.15 12.04
CA GLN A 41 5.57 3.34 12.33
C GLN A 41 5.95 4.53 11.46
N LYS A 42 7.26 4.79 11.28
CA LYS A 42 7.76 5.88 10.44
C LYS A 42 7.32 5.75 8.98
N TYR A 43 7.33 4.54 8.45
CA TYR A 43 6.93 4.27 7.06
C TYR A 43 5.43 3.93 6.90
N GLY A 44 4.63 4.08 7.96
CA GLY A 44 3.19 3.85 7.89
C GLY A 44 2.79 2.40 7.59
N LEU A 45 3.64 1.44 7.95
CA LEU A 45 3.38 0.00 7.82
C LEU A 45 2.69 -0.52 9.09
N THR A 46 1.65 0.18 9.54
CA THR A 46 0.89 -0.14 10.76
C THR A 46 -0.56 -0.51 10.45
N ALA A 47 -1.22 -1.19 11.38
CA ALA A 47 -2.61 -1.60 11.25
C ALA A 47 -3.56 -0.41 11.07
N GLU A 48 -3.30 0.70 11.79
CA GLU A 48 -4.07 1.94 11.68
C GLU A 48 -3.99 2.51 10.27
N ARG A 49 -2.78 2.55 9.70
CA ARG A 49 -2.56 3.08 8.36
C ARG A 49 -3.19 2.21 7.27
N VAL A 50 -3.14 0.88 7.44
CA VAL A 50 -3.86 -0.06 6.60
C VAL A 50 -5.37 0.22 6.65
N ALA A 51 -5.94 0.36 7.84
CA ALA A 51 -7.37 0.62 8.01
C ALA A 51 -7.80 1.96 7.39
N GLU A 52 -7.01 3.01 7.55
CA GLU A 52 -7.25 4.31 6.89
C GLU A 52 -7.24 4.20 5.36
N THR A 53 -6.28 3.46 4.82
CA THR A 53 -6.11 3.26 3.38
C THR A 53 -7.27 2.46 2.80
N VAL A 54 -7.72 1.42 3.49
CA VAL A 54 -8.93 0.66 3.12
C VAL A 54 -10.17 1.55 3.14
N ARG A 55 -10.36 2.36 4.19
CA ARG A 55 -11.49 3.31 4.24
C ARG A 55 -11.43 4.33 3.10
N LYS A 56 -10.23 4.77 2.69
CA LYS A 56 -10.05 5.64 1.52
C LYS A 56 -10.49 4.96 0.23
N ALA A 57 -10.10 3.70 0.02
CA ALA A 57 -10.54 2.91 -1.14
C ALA A 57 -12.06 2.77 -1.19
N ILE A 58 -12.70 2.46 -0.05
CA ILE A 58 -14.15 2.33 0.06
C ILE A 58 -14.86 3.65 -0.24
N ARG A 59 -14.38 4.78 0.31
CA ARG A 59 -14.98 6.10 0.03
C ARG A 59 -14.93 6.48 -1.45
N ARG A 60 -13.93 6.01 -2.18
CA ARG A 60 -13.81 6.22 -3.63
C ARG A 60 -14.72 5.31 -4.45
N LYS A 61 -15.30 4.27 -3.85
CA LYS A 61 -16.05 3.22 -4.56
C LYS A 61 -17.43 3.67 -5.05
N GLY A 62 -17.96 4.80 -4.60
CA GLY A 62 -19.32 5.25 -4.96
C GLY A 62 -20.38 4.54 -4.15
#